data_AF-A0A352BQS9-F1
#
_entry.id   AF-A0A352BQS9-F1
#
_cell.length_a   1.000
_cell.length_b   1.000
_cell.length_c   1.000
_cell.angle_alpha   90.00
_cell.angle_beta   90.00
_cell.angle_gamma   90.00
#
_symmetry.space_group_name_H-M   'P 1'
#
loop_
_entity.id
_entity.type
_entity.pdbx_description
1 polymer ?
#
loop_
_entity_poly.entity_id
_entity_poly.type
_entity_poly.pdbx_seq_one_letter_code
_entity_poly.pdbx_strand_id
1 'polypeptide(L)'
;MSTRTYAGIPAAYSSLDTSKIVLIPVPYDGTSTWQKGADKGPEAFLKASENMELYDIETGSEVYKQGVYWAEAIEEKSSPEA
;
A
#
# COMPACT_ATOMS: atom_id res chain seq x y z
N MET A 1 -11.36 13.84 -7.56
CA MET A 1 -10.82 13.09 -6.41
C MET A 1 -9.33 12.98 -6.64
N SER A 2 -8.50 13.45 -5.71
CA SER A 2 -7.04 13.29 -5.85
C SER A 2 -6.70 11.82 -5.66
N THR A 3 -6.03 11.20 -6.63
CA THR A 3 -5.52 9.83 -6.52
C THR A 3 -4.46 9.81 -5.41
N ARG A 4 -4.70 9.05 -4.34
CA ARG A 4 -3.78 8.92 -3.22
C ARG A 4 -2.63 8.00 -3.63
N THR A 5 -1.40 8.50 -3.56
CA THR A 5 -0.18 7.74 -3.87
C THR A 5 0.42 7.16 -2.60
N TYR A 6 1.27 6.13 -2.74
CA TYR A 6 2.03 5.60 -1.60
C TYR A 6 2.80 6.73 -0.91
N ALA A 7 2.63 6.89 0.40
CA ALA A 7 3.35 7.86 1.23
C ALA A 7 3.32 9.33 0.70
N GLY A 8 2.34 9.69 -0.12
CA GLY A 8 2.27 11.03 -0.74
C GLY A 8 3.36 11.31 -1.78
N ILE A 9 3.98 10.29 -2.36
CA ILE A 9 5.02 10.46 -3.39
C ILE A 9 4.49 11.18 -4.63
N PRO A 10 5.35 11.88 -5.40
CA PRO A 10 4.96 12.53 -6.65
C PRO A 10 4.33 11.53 -7.64
N ALA A 11 3.27 11.96 -8.34
CA ALA A 11 2.51 11.11 -9.24
C ALA A 11 3.36 10.44 -10.34
N ALA A 12 4.45 11.09 -10.77
CA ALA A 12 5.40 10.56 -11.76
C ALA A 12 6.05 9.23 -11.34
N TYR A 13 6.12 8.94 -10.03
CA TYR A 13 6.65 7.69 -9.48
C TYR A 13 5.54 6.71 -9.05
N SER A 14 4.29 6.94 -9.46
CA SER A 14 3.14 6.15 -9.00
C SER A 14 2.33 5.53 -10.14
N SER A 15 2.88 5.43 -11.35
CA SER A 15 2.20 4.79 -12.48
C SER A 15 2.44 3.28 -12.48
N LEU A 16 1.41 2.49 -12.76
CA LEU A 16 1.52 1.03 -12.88
C LEU A 16 2.53 0.62 -13.95
N ASP A 17 2.53 1.31 -15.10
CA ASP A 17 3.35 0.93 -16.27
C ASP A 17 4.86 1.09 -16.04
N THR A 18 5.25 1.98 -15.12
CA THR A 18 6.66 2.34 -14.89
C THR A 18 7.18 1.91 -13.52
N SER A 19 6.29 1.51 -12.60
CA SER A 19 6.69 1.15 -11.25
C SER A 19 7.32 -0.24 -11.21
N LYS A 20 8.46 -0.35 -10.52
CA LYS A 20 9.07 -1.65 -10.22
C LYS A 20 8.43 -2.32 -9.00
N ILE A 21 7.75 -1.55 -8.16
CA ILE A 21 7.15 -2.00 -6.92
C ILE A 21 5.64 -1.81 -7.03
N VAL A 22 4.87 -2.87 -6.77
CA VAL A 22 3.41 -2.84 -6.80
C VAL A 22 2.88 -3.33 -5.46
N LEU A 23 2.10 -2.49 -4.80
CA LEU A 23 1.43 -2.78 -3.53
C LEU A 23 -0.03 -3.11 -3.83
N ILE A 24 -0.44 -4.34 -3.51
CA ILE A 24 -1.79 -4.84 -3.75
C ILE A 24 -2.50 -4.98 -2.39
N PRO A 25 -3.43 -4.08 -2.05
CA PRO A 25 -4.13 -4.15 -0.79
C PRO A 25 -5.22 -5.22 -0.82
N VAL A 26 -5.18 -6.14 0.16
CA VAL A 26 -6.20 -7.17 0.37
C VAL A 26 -6.80 -7.01 1.78
N PRO A 27 -7.83 -6.17 1.94
CA PRO A 27 -8.48 -5.92 3.23
C PRO A 27 -9.40 -7.10 3.63
N TYR A 28 -8.81 -8.22 4.03
CA TYR A 28 -9.52 -9.43 4.44
C TYR A 28 -9.34 -9.74 5.94
N ASP A 29 -10.45 -10.02 6.62
CA ASP A 29 -10.45 -10.45 8.03
C ASP A 29 -11.56 -11.48 8.32
N GLY A 30 -11.85 -12.35 7.35
CA GLY A 30 -12.94 -13.33 7.46
C GLY A 30 -12.68 -14.43 8.50
N THR A 31 -11.43 -14.88 8.64
CA THR A 31 -11.05 -16.06 9.45
C THR A 31 -10.68 -15.76 10.90
N SER A 32 -10.39 -14.51 11.26
CA SER A 32 -9.97 -14.16 12.63
C SER A 32 -11.09 -14.41 13.63
N THR A 33 -10.79 -15.07 14.74
CA THR A 33 -11.78 -15.46 15.76
C THR A 33 -11.67 -14.67 17.07
N TRP A 34 -10.48 -14.14 17.39
CA TRP A 34 -10.22 -13.50 18.68
C TRP A 34 -10.22 -11.97 18.62
N GLN A 35 -9.43 -11.37 17.71
CA GLN A 35 -9.42 -9.94 17.47
C GLN A 35 -9.65 -9.66 15.98
N LYS A 36 -10.66 -8.84 15.69
CA LYS A 36 -10.98 -8.35 14.34
C LYS A 36 -10.25 -7.03 14.05
N GLY A 37 -10.06 -6.72 12.77
CA GLY A 37 -9.52 -5.46 12.26
C GLY A 37 -8.39 -5.60 11.25
N ALA A 38 -8.00 -6.81 10.84
CA ALA A 38 -6.92 -7.00 9.85
C ALA A 38 -7.27 -6.38 8.48
N ASP A 39 -8.57 -6.31 8.16
CA ASP A 39 -9.14 -5.62 7.00
C ASP A 39 -8.81 -4.12 6.97
N LYS A 40 -8.57 -3.50 8.13
CA LYS A 40 -8.16 -2.10 8.25
C LYS A 40 -6.66 -1.89 8.06
N GLY A 41 -5.89 -2.97 7.97
CA GLY A 41 -4.43 -2.95 7.84
C GLY A 41 -3.95 -2.10 6.65
N PRO A 42 -4.46 -2.31 5.42
CA PRO A 42 -4.03 -1.54 4.25
C PRO A 42 -4.19 -0.02 4.39
N GLU A 43 -5.32 0.45 4.91
CA GLU A 43 -5.55 1.89 5.11
C GLU A 43 -4.67 2.45 6.23
N ALA A 44 -4.51 1.70 7.33
CA ALA A 44 -3.62 2.08 8.42
C ALA A 44 -2.15 2.16 7.96
N PHE A 45 -1.72 1.20 7.12
CA PHE A 45 -0.40 1.19 6.50
C PHE A 45 -0.19 2.45 5.66
N LEU A 46 -1.11 2.77 4.74
CA LEU A 46 -0.97 3.93 3.86
C LEU A 46 -0.90 5.24 4.65
N LYS A 47 -1.76 5.40 5.67
CA LYS A 47 -1.74 6.55 6.58
C LYS A 47 -0.44 6.66 7.38
N ALA A 48 0.10 5.54 7.86
CA ALA A 48 1.37 5.54 8.56
C ALA A 48 2.52 5.96 7.64
N SER A 49 2.53 5.43 6.40
CA SER A 49 3.57 5.74 5.40
C SER A 49 3.64 7.23 5.04
N GLU A 50 2.52 7.96 5.05
CA GLU A 50 2.50 9.42 4.82
C GLU A 50 3.25 10.24 5.87
N ASN A 51 3.52 9.67 7.05
CA ASN A 51 4.23 10.32 8.15
C ASN A 51 5.69 9.85 8.28
N MET A 52 6.16 9.03 7.33
CA MET A 52 7.54 8.52 7.32
C MET A 52 8.45 9.41 6.48
N GLU A 53 9.74 9.47 6.85
CA GLU A 53 10.77 10.00 5.97
C GLU A 53 11.03 9.00 4.83
N LEU A 54 11.10 9.51 3.59
CA LEU A 54 11.22 8.68 2.39
C LEU A 54 12.67 8.35 2.00
N TYR A 55 13.63 8.99 2.67
CA TYR A 55 15.05 8.72 2.49
C TYR A 55 15.49 7.60 3.44
N ASP A 56 16.03 6.53 2.87
CA ASP A 56 16.59 5.41 3.61
C ASP A 56 18.09 5.65 3.86
N ILE A 57 18.49 5.73 5.14
CA ILE A 57 19.86 6.10 5.53
C ILE A 57 20.83 4.95 5.24
N GLU A 58 20.38 3.72 5.45
CA GLU A 58 21.13 2.49 5.34
C GLU A 58 21.56 2.21 3.90
N THR A 59 20.72 2.53 2.92
CA THR A 59 21.05 2.42 1.49
C THR A 59 21.46 3.74 0.85
N GLY A 60 21.29 4.86 1.57
CA GLY A 60 21.56 6.21 1.07
C GLY A 60 20.70 6.59 -0.14
N SER A 61 19.43 6.18 -0.14
CA SER A 61 18.58 6.27 -1.33
C SER A 61 17.12 6.62 -1.03
N GLU A 62 16.44 7.17 -2.03
CA GLU A 62 14.99 7.36 -2.03
C GLU A 62 14.35 6.25 -2.88
N VAL A 63 14.04 5.13 -2.24
CA VAL A 63 13.57 3.90 -2.93
C VAL A 63 12.34 4.15 -3.80
N TYR A 64 11.46 5.08 -3.39
CA TYR A 64 10.25 5.40 -4.16
C TYR A 64 10.53 5.91 -5.58
N LYS A 65 11.75 6.42 -5.86
CA LYS A 65 12.16 6.84 -7.22
C LYS A 65 12.24 5.68 -8.21
N GLN A 66 12.27 4.43 -7.74
CA GLN A 66 12.13 3.24 -8.59
C GLN A 66 10.68 2.97 -9.02
N GLY A 67 9.73 3.79 -8.55
CA GLY A 67 8.31 3.71 -8.82
C GLY A 67 7.61 2.74 -7.87
N VAL A 68 6.55 3.24 -7.21
CA VAL A 68 5.69 2.49 -6.28
C VAL A 68 4.24 2.74 -6.65
N TYR A 69 3.58 1.71 -7.19
CA TYR A 69 2.17 1.75 -7.53
C TYR A 69 1.32 1.18 -6.38
N TRP A 70 0.31 1.95 -5.95
CA TRP A 70 -0.73 1.48 -5.04
C TRP A 70 -1.94 1.04 -5.87
N ALA A 71 -2.21 -0.26 -5.88
CA ALA A 71 -3.31 -0.83 -6.64
C ALA A 71 -4.67 -0.62 -5.94
N GLU A 72 -5.74 -0.77 -6.72
CA GLU A 72 -7.08 -0.87 -6.15
C GLU A 72 -7.20 -2.09 -5.23
N ALA A 73 -7.99 -1.95 -4.18
CA ALA A 73 -8.16 -3.01 -3.19
C ALA A 73 -8.96 -4.18 -3.75
N ILE A 74 -8.52 -5.39 -3.42
CA ILE A 74 -9.26 -6.61 -3.71
C ILE A 74 -10.29 -6.82 -2.60
N GLU A 75 -11.57 -6.58 -2.92
CA GLU A 75 -12.67 -6.66 -1.94
C GLU A 75 -13.33 -8.04 -1.84
N GLU A 76 -12.74 -9.07 -2.44
CA GLU A 76 -13.27 -10.44 -2.38
C GLU A 76 -13.31 -10.96 -0.93
N LYS A 77 -14.48 -11.49 -0.53
CA LYS A 77 -14.79 -11.85 0.87
C LYS A 77 -15.60 -13.15 1.00
N SER A 78 -15.93 -13.82 -0.09
CA SER A 78 -16.82 -14.99 -0.09
C SER A 78 -16.22 -16.18 0.66
N SER A 79 -14.92 -16.43 0.49
CA SER A 79 -14.19 -17.46 1.24
C SER A 79 -12.70 -17.09 1.36
N PRO A 80 -11.97 -17.70 2.31
CA PRO A 80 -10.51 -17.56 2.36
C PRO A 80 -9.79 -18.03 1.09
N GLU A 81 -10.39 -18.97 0.35
CA GLU A 81 -9.83 -19.57 -0.86
C GLU A 81 -10.28 -18.89 -2.18
N ALA A 82 -11.12 -17.85 -2.09
CA ALA A 82 -11.71 -17.17 -3.25
C ALA A 82 -10.72 -16.27 -4.01
#